data_AF-A0A971TS90-F1
#
_entry.id   AF-A0A971TS90-F1
#
_cell.length_a   1.000
_cell.length_b   1.000
_cell.length_c   1.000
_cell.angle_alpha   90.00
_cell.angle_beta   90.00
_cell.angle_gamma   90.00
#
_symmetry.space_group_name_H-M   'P 1'
#
loop_
_entity.id
_entity.type
_entity.pdbx_description
1 polymer ?
#
loop_
_entity_poly.entity_id
_entity_poly.type
_entity_poly.pdbx_seq_one_letter_code
_entity_poly.pdbx_strand_id
1 'polypeptide(L)'
;MENESRNIEIESKPRKRFFLAHKNSSALVVAIALHAVFAVYAVGFVVVRAMKPEPAVFVATEVPRPQPKLKKIEIPVKDSKKNKAPKLRQMITTKPNVAVSLQMPEMVGIKGGSGYGKGTGLGGMGLGFDFDLFGGGSGSGNELVGTFYDLKQRQDGKLTSLGKAVEEEIKKAGGRLNLVSNETQDDVAKVIKSFINSGFKESRLEDYFKAPKLKYAQTIMMPKIDAAEAPKAFSVQDQVEARMWLCHYKGQIAAPETGEYRFCGLGDDVLAVRLDGKLVIDACWPSHIGKLSSWESDDENNRRFSIDGSGSNNAMGFGGGRPQNNRQFPGGGGGGGGSNNGMVIGDWVKLEKGKPVDIDIVIGEIPGGEFLARLLIEQKGKTYRMVGSGAGRRPVLPVFKTVEIDDPEMIKLMKLNDNEMTLDGPVFGVKINAEK
;
A
#
# COMPACT_ATOMS: atom_id res chain seq x y z
N MET A 1 34.57 -104.81 33.32
CA MET A 1 33.20 -104.85 33.86
C MET A 1 33.14 -103.84 34.98
N GLU A 2 32.13 -102.96 34.89
CA GLU A 2 31.56 -102.06 35.91
C GLU A 2 32.49 -101.26 36.83
N ASN A 3 32.26 -99.95 36.84
CA ASN A 3 32.62 -99.13 37.98
C ASN A 3 31.57 -98.03 38.18
N GLU A 4 30.65 -98.26 39.12
CA GLU A 4 30.04 -97.17 39.91
C GLU A 4 31.17 -96.52 40.71
N SER A 5 31.29 -95.20 40.89
CA SER A 5 30.42 -94.43 41.79
C SER A 5 30.86 -92.95 41.82
N ARG A 6 29.92 -92.08 42.22
CA ARG A 6 30.06 -90.83 43.03
C ARG A 6 30.17 -89.45 42.34
N ASN A 7 29.03 -88.74 42.44
CA ASN A 7 28.74 -87.31 42.65
C ASN A 7 29.89 -86.30 42.77
N ILE A 8 29.72 -85.15 42.09
CA ILE A 8 29.79 -83.80 42.70
C ILE A 8 28.70 -82.91 42.06
N GLU A 9 27.89 -82.31 42.92
CA GLU A 9 26.87 -81.31 42.64
C GLU A 9 27.53 -79.92 42.45
N ILE A 10 27.15 -79.16 41.41
CA ILE A 10 27.43 -77.71 41.36
C ILE A 10 26.13 -76.99 41.03
N GLU A 11 25.55 -76.39 42.06
CA GLU A 11 24.43 -75.47 42.01
C GLU A 11 24.85 -74.17 41.29
N SER A 12 24.19 -73.81 40.19
CA SER A 12 24.29 -72.47 39.61
C SER A 12 22.89 -71.90 39.37
N LYS A 13 22.51 -70.93 40.21
CA LYS A 13 21.23 -70.20 40.14
C LYS A 13 21.10 -69.45 38.80
N PRO A 14 20.08 -69.71 37.97
CA PRO A 14 19.85 -68.92 36.77
C PRO A 14 19.18 -67.58 37.12
N ARG A 15 19.83 -66.48 36.72
CA ARG A 15 19.22 -65.14 36.70
C ARG A 15 18.02 -65.15 35.75
N LYS A 16 16.83 -64.87 36.30
CA LYS A 16 15.57 -64.78 35.54
C LYS A 16 15.68 -63.66 34.50
N ARG A 17 15.73 -64.03 33.20
CA ARG A 17 15.44 -63.12 32.09
C ARG A 17 13.94 -62.89 32.06
N PHE A 18 13.52 -61.69 32.48
CA PHE A 18 12.12 -61.24 32.46
C PHE A 18 11.69 -60.84 31.06
N PHE A 19 11.50 -61.78 30.13
CA PHE A 19 10.69 -61.52 28.93
C PHE A 19 10.17 -62.82 28.37
N LEU A 20 8.89 -63.12 28.66
CA LEU A 20 7.84 -63.53 27.73
C LEU A 20 6.72 -64.25 28.49
N ALA A 21 5.62 -63.53 28.73
CA ALA A 21 4.25 -64.04 28.67
C ALA A 21 3.30 -62.94 29.14
N HIS A 22 2.93 -62.02 28.26
CA HIS A 22 1.71 -61.24 28.48
C HIS A 22 0.82 -61.30 27.25
N LYS A 23 -0.41 -61.78 27.50
CA LYS A 23 -1.51 -61.97 26.54
C LYS A 23 -2.12 -60.64 26.05
N ASN A 24 -1.36 -59.53 26.09
CA ASN A 24 -1.79 -58.17 25.77
C ASN A 24 -0.90 -57.51 24.69
N SER A 25 -0.43 -58.28 23.70
CA SER A 25 0.42 -57.77 22.61
C SER A 25 -0.36 -57.01 21.51
N SER A 26 -1.59 -56.58 21.76
CA SER A 26 -2.39 -55.81 20.80
C SER A 26 -1.89 -54.38 20.64
N ALA A 27 -1.52 -53.71 21.75
CA ALA A 27 -1.10 -52.31 21.70
C ALA A 27 0.24 -52.10 20.98
N LEU A 28 1.20 -53.02 21.16
CA LEU A 28 2.50 -52.95 20.50
C LEU A 28 2.37 -53.17 18.98
N VAL A 29 1.57 -54.15 18.57
CA VAL A 29 1.33 -54.45 17.15
C VAL A 29 0.58 -53.29 16.48
N VAL A 30 -0.40 -52.70 17.16
CA VAL A 30 -1.10 -51.50 16.67
C VAL A 30 -0.15 -50.31 16.56
N ALA A 31 0.72 -50.08 17.55
CA ALA A 31 1.69 -48.99 17.51
C ALA A 31 2.71 -49.15 16.36
N ILE A 32 3.20 -50.36 16.12
CA ILE A 32 4.12 -50.66 15.01
C ILE A 32 3.40 -50.47 13.66
N ALA A 33 2.14 -50.93 13.54
CA ALA A 33 1.35 -50.72 12.33
C ALA A 33 1.09 -49.23 12.04
N LEU A 34 0.79 -48.44 13.08
CA LEU A 34 0.60 -46.99 12.96
C LEU A 34 1.87 -46.27 12.50
N HIS A 35 3.03 -46.66 13.03
CA HIS A 35 4.32 -46.09 12.58
C HIS A 35 4.66 -46.50 11.14
N ALA A 36 4.34 -47.72 10.72
CA ALA A 36 4.54 -48.15 9.34
C ALA A 36 3.68 -47.33 8.36
N VAL A 37 2.43 -47.02 8.71
CA VAL A 37 1.55 -46.15 7.91
C VAL A 37 2.12 -44.74 7.80
N PHE A 38 2.60 -44.16 8.90
CA PHE A 38 3.24 -42.84 8.87
C PHE A 38 4.52 -42.82 8.03
N ALA A 39 5.32 -43.90 8.07
CA ALA A 39 6.52 -44.01 7.24
C ALA A 39 6.18 -44.06 5.74
N VAL A 40 5.18 -44.84 5.34
CA VAL A 40 4.72 -44.91 3.95
C VAL A 40 4.17 -43.55 3.49
N TYR A 41 3.40 -42.87 4.34
CA TYR A 41 2.89 -41.53 4.03
C TYR A 41 4.01 -40.51 3.87
N ALA A 42 5.02 -40.51 4.75
CA ALA A 42 6.16 -39.61 4.67
C ALA A 42 7.00 -39.84 3.41
N VAL A 43 7.25 -41.11 3.04
CA VAL A 43 7.98 -41.45 1.81
C VAL A 43 7.18 -41.03 0.57
N GLY A 44 5.87 -41.31 0.53
CA GLY A 44 5.01 -40.87 -0.57
C GLY A 44 4.97 -39.35 -0.72
N PHE A 45 4.89 -38.61 0.39
CA PHE A 45 4.88 -37.14 0.38
C PHE A 45 6.22 -36.55 -0.13
N VAL A 46 7.35 -37.17 0.19
CA VAL A 46 8.67 -36.76 -0.32
C VAL A 46 8.81 -37.03 -1.81
N VAL A 47 8.36 -38.19 -2.30
CA VAL A 47 8.41 -38.55 -3.73
C VAL A 47 7.56 -37.58 -4.57
N VAL A 48 6.36 -37.21 -4.10
CA VAL A 48 5.49 -36.24 -4.79
C VAL A 48 6.12 -34.85 -4.87
N ARG A 49 6.89 -34.42 -3.86
CA ARG A 49 7.60 -33.12 -3.90
C ARG A 49 8.90 -33.15 -4.71
N ALA A 50 9.54 -34.31 -4.84
CA ALA A 50 10.80 -34.46 -5.58
C ALA A 50 10.59 -34.47 -7.11
N MET A 51 9.40 -34.85 -7.57
CA MET A 51 9.03 -34.77 -9.00
C MET A 51 8.52 -33.38 -9.35
N LYS A 52 9.45 -32.43 -9.53
CA LYS A 52 9.15 -31.23 -10.31
C LYS A 52 9.21 -31.60 -11.80
N PRO A 53 8.15 -31.41 -12.60
CA PRO A 53 8.29 -31.53 -14.05
C PRO A 53 9.33 -30.49 -14.51
N GLU A 54 10.30 -30.91 -15.32
CA GLU A 54 11.26 -29.98 -15.91
C GLU A 54 10.51 -28.93 -16.75
N PRO A 55 10.91 -27.65 -16.69
CA PRO A 55 10.26 -26.62 -17.48
C PRO A 55 10.44 -26.95 -18.96
N ALA A 56 9.33 -27.05 -19.70
CA ALA A 56 9.37 -27.19 -21.15
C ALA A 56 10.08 -25.95 -21.74
N VAL A 57 11.34 -26.12 -22.14
CA VAL A 57 12.08 -25.10 -22.86
C VAL A 57 11.49 -25.06 -24.27
N PHE A 58 10.64 -24.07 -24.52
CA PHE A 58 10.18 -23.76 -25.87
C PHE A 58 11.37 -23.23 -26.68
N VAL A 59 12.00 -24.11 -27.45
CA VAL A 59 12.91 -23.71 -28.53
C VAL A 59 12.04 -23.28 -29.70
N ALA A 60 11.83 -21.96 -29.84
CA ALA A 60 11.17 -21.41 -31.01
C ALA A 60 12.01 -21.76 -32.25
N THR A 61 11.46 -22.57 -33.15
CA THR A 61 12.08 -22.80 -34.45
C THR A 61 11.99 -21.48 -35.21
N GLU A 62 13.13 -20.88 -35.55
CA GLU A 62 13.16 -19.64 -36.32
C GLU A 62 12.58 -19.91 -37.72
N VAL A 63 11.32 -19.52 -37.92
CA VAL A 63 10.74 -19.44 -39.26
C VAL A 63 11.39 -18.25 -39.96
N PRO A 64 12.13 -18.43 -41.08
CA PRO A 64 12.74 -17.31 -41.78
C PRO A 64 11.62 -16.43 -42.36
N ARG A 65 11.32 -15.34 -41.65
CA ARG A 65 10.37 -14.33 -42.11
C ARG A 65 11.04 -13.54 -43.24
N PRO A 66 10.53 -13.58 -44.48
CA PRO A 66 11.07 -12.75 -45.54
C PRO A 66 10.90 -11.27 -45.19
N GLN A 67 12.02 -10.58 -45.04
CA GLN A 67 12.08 -9.13 -44.83
C GLN A 67 11.76 -8.44 -46.16
N PRO A 68 10.64 -7.71 -46.32
CA PRO A 68 10.38 -6.97 -47.53
C PRO A 68 11.42 -5.85 -47.68
N LYS A 69 12.13 -5.81 -48.82
CA LYS A 69 13.02 -4.69 -49.15
C LYS A 69 12.17 -3.44 -49.35
N LEU A 70 12.27 -2.49 -48.42
CA LEU A 70 11.61 -1.19 -48.54
C LEU A 70 12.13 -0.49 -49.80
N LYS A 71 11.23 -0.20 -50.76
CA LYS A 71 11.55 0.70 -51.87
C LYS A 71 11.77 2.09 -51.30
N LYS A 72 12.97 2.62 -51.49
CA LYS A 72 13.32 3.99 -51.13
C LYS A 72 12.42 4.93 -51.94
N ILE A 73 11.61 5.73 -51.25
CA ILE A 73 10.80 6.75 -51.89
C ILE A 73 11.77 7.85 -52.35
N GLU A 74 12.03 7.91 -53.64
CA GLU A 74 12.80 9.01 -54.25
C GLU A 74 11.83 10.16 -54.52
N ILE A 75 11.86 11.16 -53.65
CA ILE A 75 11.17 12.42 -53.89
C ILE A 75 12.05 13.22 -54.85
N PRO A 76 11.57 13.63 -56.04
CA PRO A 76 12.34 14.48 -56.93
C PRO A 76 12.40 15.89 -56.32
N VAL A 77 13.51 16.19 -55.66
CA VAL A 77 13.85 17.56 -55.27
C VAL A 77 14.26 18.31 -56.54
N LYS A 78 13.44 19.27 -56.97
CA LYS A 78 13.88 20.26 -57.97
C LYS A 78 14.91 21.17 -57.30
N ASP A 79 16.13 21.17 -57.84
CA ASP A 79 17.20 22.07 -57.44
C ASP A 79 16.81 23.53 -57.65
N SER A 80 16.39 24.21 -56.58
CA SER A 80 16.35 25.67 -56.54
C SER A 80 17.67 26.20 -55.97
N LYS A 81 18.37 26.96 -56.82
CA LYS A 81 19.67 27.61 -56.63
C LYS A 81 20.02 28.04 -55.20
N LYS A 82 21.26 27.75 -54.79
CA LYS A 82 21.91 28.22 -53.55
C LYS A 82 21.84 29.75 -53.41
N ASN A 83 21.07 30.25 -52.45
CA ASN A 83 21.17 31.64 -52.00
C ASN A 83 22.25 31.75 -50.91
N LYS A 84 23.17 32.72 -51.07
CA LYS A 84 24.21 33.04 -50.09
C LYS A 84 23.58 33.50 -48.76
N ALA A 85 24.19 33.12 -47.64
CA ALA A 85 23.77 33.55 -46.31
C ALA A 85 23.79 35.09 -46.18
N PRO A 86 22.75 35.72 -45.61
CA PRO A 86 22.72 37.16 -45.42
C PRO A 86 23.65 37.58 -44.26
N LYS A 87 24.39 38.67 -44.45
CA LYS A 87 25.20 39.27 -43.39
C LYS A 87 24.30 39.94 -42.34
N LEU A 88 24.55 39.65 -41.06
CA LEU A 88 23.92 40.27 -39.90
C LEU A 88 24.04 41.79 -39.96
N ARG A 89 22.90 42.49 -39.97
CA ARG A 89 22.82 43.92 -39.66
C ARG A 89 22.61 44.05 -38.16
N GLN A 90 23.44 44.82 -37.49
CA GLN A 90 23.18 45.22 -36.11
C GLN A 90 22.02 46.22 -36.09
N MET A 91 20.96 45.88 -35.37
CA MET A 91 19.83 46.77 -35.14
C MET A 91 19.97 47.38 -33.74
N ILE A 92 19.99 48.70 -33.66
CA ILE A 92 20.00 49.47 -32.41
C ILE A 92 18.63 49.31 -31.76
N THR A 93 18.58 48.68 -30.59
CA THR A 93 17.37 48.55 -29.77
C THR A 93 17.08 49.87 -29.06
N THR A 94 16.02 50.56 -29.48
CA THR A 94 15.27 51.44 -28.57
C THR A 94 14.31 50.58 -27.77
N LYS A 95 14.31 50.73 -26.44
CA LYS A 95 13.46 49.95 -25.52
C LYS A 95 12.00 50.44 -25.59
N PRO A 96 11.01 49.59 -25.85
CA PRO A 96 9.68 49.77 -25.31
C PRO A 96 9.58 49.00 -23.98
N ASN A 97 9.11 49.73 -22.97
CA ASN A 97 8.75 49.19 -21.66
C ASN A 97 7.38 48.50 -21.75
N VAL A 98 7.16 47.55 -20.83
CA VAL A 98 5.96 46.69 -20.65
C VAL A 98 5.97 45.37 -21.43
N ALA A 99 6.45 44.32 -20.76
CA ALA A 99 6.17 42.93 -21.10
C ALA A 99 5.48 42.25 -19.92
N VAL A 100 4.20 41.89 -20.08
CA VAL A 100 3.56 40.82 -19.30
C VAL A 100 3.95 39.52 -19.99
N SER A 101 4.78 38.70 -19.35
CA SER A 101 5.12 37.36 -19.84
C SER A 101 4.20 36.33 -19.18
N LEU A 102 3.17 35.86 -19.89
CA LEU A 102 2.63 34.52 -19.63
C LEU A 102 3.67 33.50 -20.12
N GLN A 103 4.48 32.98 -19.19
CA GLN A 103 5.29 31.79 -19.46
C GLN A 103 4.38 30.57 -19.35
N MET A 104 4.18 29.87 -20.46
CA MET A 104 3.84 28.46 -20.40
C MET A 104 5.05 27.72 -19.82
N PRO A 105 4.90 26.87 -18.80
CA PRO A 105 6.01 26.05 -18.31
C PRO A 105 6.50 25.11 -19.41
N GLU A 106 7.81 24.98 -19.56
CA GLU A 106 8.44 24.02 -20.46
C GLU A 106 7.97 22.61 -20.09
N MET A 107 7.49 21.85 -21.09
CA MET A 107 7.37 20.40 -20.96
C MET A 107 8.76 19.83 -20.72
N VAL A 108 9.02 19.39 -19.49
CA VAL A 108 10.21 18.61 -19.15
C VAL A 108 10.14 17.29 -19.91
N GLY A 109 10.81 17.26 -21.06
CA GLY A 109 11.06 16.05 -21.82
C GLY A 109 11.95 15.11 -21.03
N ILE A 110 11.43 13.93 -20.76
CA ILE A 110 12.16 12.73 -20.33
C ILE A 110 13.43 12.57 -21.18
N LYS A 111 14.59 12.74 -20.56
CA LYS A 111 15.85 12.22 -21.09
C LYS A 111 16.88 11.98 -19.98
N GLY A 112 17.10 10.70 -19.70
CA GLY A 112 18.42 10.16 -19.36
C GLY A 112 18.95 10.43 -17.95
N GLY A 113 18.96 9.39 -17.12
CA GLY A 113 19.59 9.41 -15.82
C GLY A 113 21.08 9.77 -15.85
N SER A 114 21.51 10.42 -14.77
CA SER A 114 22.87 10.40 -14.23
C SER A 114 22.74 10.78 -12.76
N GLY A 115 23.04 9.82 -11.88
CA GLY A 115 22.64 9.83 -10.49
C GLY A 115 23.43 10.75 -9.58
N TYR A 116 22.87 11.05 -8.41
CA TYR A 116 23.58 11.60 -7.26
C TYR A 116 22.87 11.20 -5.98
N GLY A 117 23.63 10.70 -4.99
CA GLY A 117 23.20 10.69 -3.59
C GLY A 117 23.38 9.36 -2.86
N LYS A 118 24.56 9.14 -2.25
CA LYS A 118 24.77 8.16 -1.18
C LYS A 118 23.82 8.48 -0.02
N GLY A 119 22.78 7.68 0.14
CA GLY A 119 21.94 7.64 1.34
C GLY A 119 21.38 6.23 1.48
N THR A 120 21.54 5.62 2.65
CA THR A 120 21.00 4.29 2.99
C THR A 120 19.50 4.35 3.26
N GLY A 121 18.75 5.05 2.39
CA GLY A 121 17.30 5.09 2.36
C GLY A 121 16.78 4.09 1.35
N LEU A 122 15.66 3.45 1.65
CA LEU A 122 15.02 2.42 0.84
C LEU A 122 14.33 3.01 -0.42
N GLY A 123 15.03 3.88 -1.15
CA GLY A 123 14.57 4.56 -2.35
C GLY A 123 15.78 5.05 -3.13
N GLY A 124 16.03 4.45 -4.29
CA GLY A 124 17.09 4.88 -5.21
C GLY A 124 18.27 3.93 -5.36
N MET A 125 18.01 2.66 -5.71
CA MET A 125 18.98 1.87 -6.49
C MET A 125 18.24 0.72 -7.19
N GLY A 126 17.66 0.99 -8.35
CA GLY A 126 16.97 -0.02 -9.15
C GLY A 126 16.92 0.41 -10.60
N LEU A 127 17.31 -0.49 -11.50
CA LEU A 127 17.31 -0.32 -12.94
C LEU A 127 15.92 0.14 -13.43
N GLY A 128 15.80 1.36 -13.97
CA GLY A 128 14.80 1.69 -14.99
C GLY A 128 13.30 1.54 -14.69
N PHE A 129 12.85 1.36 -13.45
CA PHE A 129 11.42 1.31 -13.12
C PHE A 129 10.99 2.58 -12.38
N ASP A 130 10.11 3.37 -13.01
CA ASP A 130 9.57 4.64 -12.50
C ASP A 130 8.32 4.37 -11.63
N PHE A 131 8.44 3.50 -10.61
CA PHE A 131 7.34 3.13 -9.72
C PHE A 131 7.79 3.16 -8.24
N ASP A 132 6.92 3.71 -7.38
CA ASP A 132 7.07 3.74 -5.92
C ASP A 132 5.70 3.51 -5.25
N LEU A 133 5.65 3.53 -3.91
CA LEU A 133 4.42 3.29 -3.14
C LEU A 133 3.30 4.32 -3.40
N PHE A 134 3.60 5.49 -3.99
CA PHE A 134 2.63 6.51 -4.38
C PHE A 134 2.21 6.38 -5.86
N GLY A 135 2.81 5.43 -6.60
CA GLY A 135 2.41 5.06 -7.96
C GLY A 135 3.55 5.14 -8.99
N GLY A 136 3.20 5.01 -10.26
CA GLY A 136 4.11 5.19 -11.38
C GLY A 136 4.26 6.67 -11.78
N GLY A 137 5.27 7.00 -12.59
CA GLY A 137 5.38 8.32 -13.24
C GLY A 137 4.55 8.47 -14.52
N SER A 138 3.95 7.39 -15.02
CA SER A 138 3.00 7.40 -16.13
C SER A 138 1.87 6.39 -15.91
N GLY A 139 0.73 6.59 -16.57
CA GLY A 139 -0.45 5.71 -16.45
C GLY A 139 -0.77 4.96 -17.75
N SER A 140 -1.27 3.74 -17.62
CA SER A 140 -1.84 2.91 -18.68
C SER A 140 -3.34 3.14 -18.89
N GLY A 141 -3.98 3.88 -17.98
CA GLY A 141 -5.40 4.25 -18.00
C GLY A 141 -6.29 3.43 -17.06
N ASN A 142 -5.69 2.71 -16.10
CA ASN A 142 -6.40 2.07 -14.98
C ASN A 142 -6.00 2.68 -13.63
N GLU A 143 -5.08 3.63 -13.61
CA GLU A 143 -4.50 4.19 -12.40
C GLU A 143 -5.33 5.35 -11.84
N LEU A 144 -5.15 5.56 -10.55
CA LEU A 144 -5.60 6.73 -9.81
C LEU A 144 -4.54 7.82 -9.93
N VAL A 145 -4.91 8.96 -10.50
CA VAL A 145 -4.01 10.10 -10.71
C VAL A 145 -3.89 10.88 -9.41
N GLY A 146 -2.71 10.80 -8.79
CA GLY A 146 -2.34 11.47 -7.55
C GLY A 146 -1.74 12.85 -7.78
N THR A 147 -2.21 13.80 -6.98
CA THR A 147 -1.66 15.15 -6.85
C THR A 147 -1.23 15.39 -5.41
N PHE A 148 -0.02 15.92 -5.21
CA PHE A 148 0.51 16.30 -3.89
C PHE A 148 0.28 17.78 -3.60
N TYR A 149 -0.11 18.09 -2.37
CA TYR A 149 -0.28 19.42 -1.83
C TYR A 149 0.52 19.60 -0.54
N ASP A 150 1.25 20.70 -0.43
CA ASP A 150 1.88 21.13 0.80
C ASP A 150 1.04 22.21 1.48
N LEU A 151 0.51 21.92 2.67
CA LEU A 151 -0.44 22.83 3.35
C LEU A 151 0.25 24.01 4.06
N LYS A 152 1.59 24.09 4.00
CA LYS A 152 2.37 25.07 4.74
C LYS A 152 2.78 26.25 3.88
N GLN A 153 2.90 26.08 2.57
CA GLN A 153 3.34 27.13 1.67
C GLN A 153 2.44 27.30 0.45
N ARG A 154 2.56 28.45 -0.20
CA ARG A 154 1.91 28.77 -1.47
C ARG A 154 2.79 28.33 -2.65
N GLN A 155 2.27 28.41 -3.87
CA GLN A 155 3.02 28.05 -5.08
C GLN A 155 4.33 28.84 -5.27
N ASP A 156 4.41 30.08 -4.75
CA ASP A 156 5.62 30.92 -4.81
C ASP A 156 6.64 30.63 -3.68
N GLY A 157 6.40 29.59 -2.88
CA GLY A 157 7.23 29.19 -1.75
C GLY A 157 7.03 30.03 -0.48
N LYS A 158 6.16 31.06 -0.50
CA LYS A 158 5.86 31.83 0.71
C LYS A 158 4.98 31.01 1.64
N LEU A 159 5.29 31.05 2.93
CA LEU A 159 4.49 30.40 3.96
C LEU A 159 3.08 30.99 4.03
N THR A 160 2.10 30.09 4.15
CA THR A 160 0.73 30.44 4.54
C THR A 160 0.69 30.88 6.01
N SER A 161 -0.44 31.39 6.50
CA SER A 161 -0.60 31.67 7.93
C SER A 161 -0.36 30.42 8.78
N LEU A 162 -0.80 29.26 8.27
CA LEU A 162 -0.54 27.96 8.87
C LEU A 162 0.95 27.60 8.87
N GLY A 163 1.63 27.73 7.72
CA GLY A 163 3.07 27.47 7.65
C GLY A 163 3.91 28.34 8.55
N LYS A 164 3.52 29.61 8.75
CA LYS A 164 4.19 30.51 9.70
C LYS A 164 4.05 30.04 11.15
N ALA A 165 2.84 29.64 11.56
CA ALA A 165 2.61 29.10 12.90
C ALA A 165 3.47 27.85 13.16
N VAL A 166 3.50 26.93 12.18
CA VAL A 166 4.32 25.72 12.22
C VAL A 166 5.80 26.05 12.34
N GLU A 167 6.32 26.94 11.48
CA GLU A 167 7.74 27.31 11.48
C GLU A 167 8.16 28.00 12.79
N GLU A 168 7.30 28.86 13.35
CA GLU A 168 7.55 29.52 14.64
C GLU A 168 7.64 28.54 15.80
N GLU A 169 6.75 27.54 15.86
CA GLU A 169 6.78 26.52 16.91
C GLU A 169 8.02 25.62 16.80
N ILE A 170 8.39 25.22 15.58
CA ILE A 170 9.60 24.43 15.34
C ILE A 170 10.84 25.20 15.77
N LYS A 171 10.92 26.50 15.45
CA LYS A 171 12.02 27.38 15.88
C LYS A 171 12.11 27.44 17.41
N LYS A 172 10.98 27.62 18.11
CA LYS A 172 10.92 27.62 19.58
C LYS A 172 11.33 26.27 20.18
N ALA A 173 10.99 25.17 19.51
CA ALA A 173 11.32 23.81 19.92
C ALA A 173 12.77 23.38 19.60
N GLY A 174 13.58 24.26 19.01
CA GLY A 174 14.96 23.96 18.63
C GLY A 174 15.09 22.98 17.45
N GLY A 175 14.13 23.01 16.52
CA GLY A 175 14.18 22.19 15.29
C GLY A 175 13.66 20.76 15.44
N ARG A 176 13.02 20.41 16.56
CA ARG A 176 12.43 19.08 16.75
C ARG A 176 11.18 18.90 15.88
N LEU A 177 11.25 17.94 14.94
CA LEU A 177 10.25 17.67 13.90
C LEU A 177 8.83 17.39 14.45
N ASN A 178 8.70 16.74 15.61
CA ASN A 178 7.42 16.19 16.09
C ASN A 178 6.73 17.06 17.16
N LEU A 179 7.13 18.32 17.33
CA LEU A 179 6.66 19.20 18.41
C LEU A 179 5.83 20.38 17.91
N VAL A 180 4.92 20.11 16.98
CA VAL A 180 3.86 21.07 16.66
C VAL A 180 2.73 20.89 17.68
N SER A 181 2.23 21.99 18.23
CA SER A 181 1.17 21.99 19.22
C SER A 181 -0.12 21.39 18.65
N ASN A 182 -0.97 20.84 19.52
CA ASN A 182 -2.27 20.34 19.11
C ASN A 182 -3.12 21.45 18.46
N GLU A 183 -2.96 22.71 18.88
CA GLU A 183 -3.69 23.86 18.32
C GLU A 183 -3.32 24.10 16.85
N THR A 184 -2.02 24.10 16.54
CA THR A 184 -1.55 24.24 15.16
C THR A 184 -1.93 23.03 14.31
N GLN A 185 -1.89 21.83 14.87
CA GLN A 185 -2.38 20.62 14.19
C GLN A 185 -3.89 20.67 13.92
N ASP A 186 -4.69 21.19 14.85
CA ASP A 186 -6.13 21.42 14.67
C ASP A 186 -6.41 22.42 13.53
N ASP A 187 -5.54 23.43 13.35
CA ASP A 187 -5.66 24.36 12.23
C ASP A 187 -5.38 23.69 10.88
N VAL A 188 -4.39 22.78 10.79
CA VAL A 188 -4.20 21.94 9.59
C VAL A 188 -5.45 21.07 9.37
N ALA A 189 -5.94 20.43 10.44
CA ALA A 189 -7.10 19.56 10.39
C ALA A 189 -8.36 20.30 9.91
N LYS A 190 -8.54 21.59 10.26
CA LYS A 190 -9.64 22.42 9.74
C LYS A 190 -9.57 22.59 8.21
N VAL A 191 -8.37 22.72 7.65
CA VAL A 191 -8.18 22.80 6.19
C VAL A 191 -8.61 21.49 5.53
N ILE A 192 -8.11 20.35 6.05
CA ILE A 192 -8.46 19.03 5.52
C ILE A 192 -9.96 18.74 5.70
N LYS A 193 -10.52 19.08 6.86
CA LYS A 193 -11.96 18.98 7.14
C LYS A 193 -12.78 19.82 6.17
N SER A 194 -12.36 21.04 5.87
CA SER A 194 -13.00 21.89 4.86
C SER A 194 -12.96 21.24 3.47
N PHE A 195 -11.81 20.67 3.10
CA PHE A 195 -11.66 19.95 1.84
C PHE A 195 -12.54 18.70 1.76
N ILE A 196 -12.52 17.84 2.78
CA ILE A 196 -13.33 16.61 2.86
C ILE A 196 -14.83 16.93 2.78
N ASN A 197 -15.31 17.87 3.61
CA ASN A 197 -16.72 18.22 3.66
C ASN A 197 -17.19 19.05 2.44
N SER A 198 -16.26 19.65 1.69
CA SER A 198 -16.60 20.28 0.40
C SER A 198 -16.88 19.27 -0.72
N GLY A 199 -16.61 17.98 -0.48
CA GLY A 199 -16.65 16.93 -1.48
C GLY A 199 -15.39 16.84 -2.33
N PHE A 200 -14.23 17.12 -1.72
CA PHE A 200 -12.90 17.13 -2.34
C PHE A 200 -12.75 18.17 -3.46
N LYS A 201 -13.34 19.36 -3.26
CA LYS A 201 -13.20 20.45 -4.22
C LYS A 201 -11.79 21.03 -4.14
N GLU A 202 -11.01 20.88 -5.21
CA GLU A 202 -9.65 21.41 -5.35
C GLU A 202 -9.57 22.93 -5.06
N SER A 203 -10.67 23.67 -5.24
CA SER A 203 -10.77 25.09 -4.84
C SER A 203 -10.48 25.37 -3.36
N ARG A 204 -10.61 24.36 -2.48
CA ARG A 204 -10.22 24.50 -1.06
C ARG A 204 -8.71 24.42 -0.85
N LEU A 205 -7.98 24.00 -1.88
CA LEU A 205 -6.54 23.81 -1.85
C LEU A 205 -5.76 24.77 -2.76
N GLU A 206 -6.43 25.71 -3.44
CA GLU A 206 -5.82 26.63 -4.42
C GLU A 206 -4.75 27.55 -3.81
N ASP A 207 -4.86 27.86 -2.52
CA ASP A 207 -3.88 28.71 -1.81
C ASP A 207 -2.60 27.96 -1.41
N TYR A 208 -2.59 26.63 -1.52
CA TYR A 208 -1.49 25.78 -1.12
C TYR A 208 -0.64 25.35 -2.30
N PHE A 209 0.63 25.04 -2.04
CA PHE A 209 1.55 24.56 -3.05
C PHE A 209 1.07 23.22 -3.61
N LYS A 210 1.02 23.12 -4.93
CA LYS A 210 0.69 21.91 -5.68
C LYS A 210 1.94 21.43 -6.40
N ALA A 211 2.31 20.16 -6.19
CA ALA A 211 3.44 19.58 -6.89
C ALA A 211 3.17 19.53 -8.41
N PRO A 212 4.17 19.86 -9.25
CA PRO A 212 4.01 19.81 -10.70
C PRO A 212 3.98 18.38 -11.25
N LYS A 213 4.65 17.45 -10.56
CA LYS A 213 4.68 16.03 -10.93
C LYS A 213 3.41 15.34 -10.44
N LEU A 214 2.82 14.51 -11.29
CA LEU A 214 1.71 13.61 -10.93
C LEU A 214 2.24 12.21 -10.67
N LYS A 215 1.46 11.43 -9.92
CA LYS A 215 1.69 9.99 -9.72
C LYS A 215 0.49 9.19 -10.18
N TYR A 216 0.72 7.97 -10.65
CA TYR A 216 -0.31 7.09 -11.19
C TYR A 216 -0.38 5.82 -10.34
N ALA A 217 -1.19 5.85 -9.30
CA ALA A 217 -1.29 4.77 -8.32
C ALA A 217 -2.25 3.68 -8.77
N GLN A 218 -1.88 2.43 -8.52
CA GLN A 218 -2.73 1.26 -8.79
C GLN A 218 -3.48 0.78 -7.53
N THR A 219 -3.06 1.28 -6.37
CA THR A 219 -3.57 0.93 -5.04
C THR A 219 -3.15 2.00 -4.04
N ILE A 220 -3.77 2.00 -2.86
CA ILE A 220 -3.34 2.77 -1.69
C ILE A 220 -2.94 1.76 -0.63
N MET A 221 -1.65 1.43 -0.62
CA MET A 221 -1.09 0.38 0.24
C MET A 221 0.33 0.74 0.69
N MET A 222 0.40 1.75 1.55
CA MET A 222 1.62 2.21 2.19
C MET A 222 1.75 1.52 3.55
N PRO A 223 2.82 0.74 3.79
CA PRO A 223 3.13 0.31 5.14
C PRO A 223 3.57 1.52 5.97
N LYS A 224 3.91 1.27 7.23
CA LYS A 224 4.55 2.28 8.07
C LYS A 224 5.90 2.68 7.44
N ILE A 225 5.97 3.91 6.96
CA ILE A 225 7.11 4.53 6.26
C ILE A 225 7.37 5.93 6.81
N ASP A 226 8.50 6.51 6.44
CA ASP A 226 8.79 7.92 6.73
C ASP A 226 7.92 8.84 5.85
N ALA A 227 7.32 9.87 6.45
CA ALA A 227 6.54 10.88 5.74
C ALA A 227 7.31 11.58 4.61
N ALA A 228 8.65 11.55 4.65
CA ALA A 228 9.53 12.10 3.61
C ALA A 228 9.45 11.35 2.28
N GLU A 229 8.89 10.13 2.26
CA GLU A 229 8.73 9.37 1.01
C GLU A 229 7.72 10.03 0.06
N ALA A 230 6.70 10.74 0.57
CA ALA A 230 5.75 11.47 -0.27
C ALA A 230 6.43 12.61 -1.06
N PRO A 231 7.10 13.60 -0.44
CA PRO A 231 7.82 14.63 -1.19
C PRO A 231 8.83 14.08 -2.20
N LYS A 232 9.52 12.97 -1.89
CA LYS A 232 10.45 12.31 -2.83
C LYS A 232 9.75 11.73 -4.06
N ALA A 233 8.64 11.01 -3.86
CA ALA A 233 7.87 10.42 -4.96
C ALA A 233 7.41 11.49 -5.97
N PHE A 234 6.96 12.63 -5.44
CA PHE A 234 6.52 13.80 -6.21
C PHE A 234 7.65 14.75 -6.63
N SER A 235 8.91 14.42 -6.33
CA SER A 235 10.11 15.17 -6.73
C SER A 235 10.13 16.63 -6.23
N VAL A 236 9.62 16.85 -5.01
CA VAL A 236 9.55 18.16 -4.34
C VAL A 236 10.23 18.15 -2.97
N GLN A 237 11.00 17.11 -2.63
CA GLN A 237 11.68 16.97 -1.35
C GLN A 237 12.64 18.13 -0.98
N ASP A 238 13.16 18.83 -1.99
CA ASP A 238 14.04 19.99 -1.81
C ASP A 238 13.27 21.32 -1.70
N GLN A 239 11.94 21.28 -1.85
CA GLN A 239 11.04 22.45 -1.86
C GLN A 239 10.05 22.45 -0.70
N VAL A 240 9.72 21.28 -0.13
CA VAL A 240 8.72 21.13 0.92
C VAL A 240 9.24 20.25 2.05
N GLU A 241 8.84 20.55 3.28
CA GLU A 241 9.13 19.68 4.42
C GLU A 241 8.17 18.50 4.48
N ALA A 242 8.66 17.36 4.98
CA ALA A 242 7.97 16.07 5.11
C ALA A 242 6.90 16.03 6.22
N ARG A 243 5.98 16.99 6.23
CA ARG A 243 4.87 17.10 7.20
C ARG A 243 3.70 17.87 6.63
N MET A 244 2.50 17.70 7.18
CA MET A 244 1.33 18.54 6.87
C MET A 244 1.07 18.65 5.37
N TRP A 245 1.11 17.49 4.71
CA TRP A 245 0.88 17.36 3.28
C TRP A 245 -0.34 16.49 3.03
N LEU A 246 -0.90 16.62 1.84
CA LEU A 246 -2.05 15.86 1.39
C LEU A 246 -1.78 15.33 -0.02
N CYS A 247 -2.15 14.09 -0.31
CA CYS A 247 -2.27 13.60 -1.68
C CYS A 247 -3.74 13.33 -2.00
N HIS A 248 -4.21 13.85 -3.13
CA HIS A 248 -5.55 13.59 -3.67
C HIS A 248 -5.42 12.77 -4.95
N TYR A 249 -5.95 11.56 -4.90
CA TYR A 249 -6.01 10.61 -6.02
C TYR A 249 -7.40 10.63 -6.63
N LYS A 250 -7.46 10.69 -7.96
CA LYS A 250 -8.71 10.68 -8.73
C LYS A 250 -8.65 9.62 -9.81
N GLY A 251 -9.75 8.93 -10.06
CA GLY A 251 -9.82 7.99 -11.16
C GLY A 251 -11.21 7.41 -11.32
N GLN A 252 -11.28 6.36 -12.13
CA GLN A 252 -12.48 5.57 -12.30
C GLN A 252 -12.17 4.12 -11.98
N ILE A 253 -13.16 3.44 -11.41
CA ILE A 253 -13.11 2.01 -11.12
C ILE A 253 -14.30 1.31 -11.74
N ALA A 254 -14.14 0.06 -12.11
CA ALA A 254 -15.21 -0.80 -12.56
C ALA A 254 -15.11 -2.14 -11.84
N ALA A 255 -16.20 -2.61 -11.24
CA ALA A 255 -16.19 -3.88 -10.54
C ALA A 255 -16.05 -5.06 -11.53
N PRO A 256 -15.32 -6.13 -11.18
CA PRO A 256 -15.19 -7.32 -12.04
C PRO A 256 -16.47 -8.18 -12.04
N GLU A 257 -17.30 -8.05 -11.00
CA GLU A 257 -18.59 -8.72 -10.84
C GLU A 257 -19.62 -7.72 -10.29
N THR A 258 -20.91 -7.94 -10.59
CA THR A 258 -21.97 -7.15 -9.97
C THR A 258 -22.17 -7.61 -8.53
N GLY A 259 -22.20 -6.68 -7.57
CA GLY A 259 -22.35 -7.02 -6.17
C GLY A 259 -22.37 -5.82 -5.23
N GLU A 260 -22.47 -6.11 -3.93
CA GLU A 260 -22.26 -5.13 -2.86
C GLU A 260 -20.81 -5.22 -2.38
N TYR A 261 -20.14 -4.08 -2.35
CA TYR A 261 -18.75 -3.92 -1.94
C TYR A 261 -18.64 -2.87 -0.84
N ARG A 262 -17.62 -2.93 0.00
CA ARG A 262 -17.27 -1.82 0.90
C ARG A 262 -15.77 -1.71 1.04
N PHE A 263 -15.31 -0.48 1.25
CA PHE A 263 -13.91 -0.23 1.56
C PHE A 263 -13.67 -0.41 3.05
N CYS A 264 -12.52 -0.98 3.41
CA CYS A 264 -12.04 -1.06 4.78
C CYS A 264 -10.62 -0.52 4.81
N GLY A 265 -10.21 0.26 5.82
CA GLY A 265 -8.88 0.86 5.77
C GLY A 265 -8.42 1.53 7.04
N LEU A 266 -7.19 2.06 6.97
CA LEU A 266 -6.56 2.81 8.05
C LEU A 266 -5.56 3.79 7.44
N GLY A 267 -5.65 5.06 7.83
CA GLY A 267 -4.63 6.09 7.59
C GLY A 267 -4.00 6.53 8.90
N ASP A 268 -2.69 6.71 8.91
CA ASP A 268 -1.89 7.44 9.91
C ASP A 268 -1.16 8.53 9.11
N ASP A 269 -1.71 9.75 8.96
CA ASP A 269 -2.94 10.25 9.62
C ASP A 269 -4.22 10.22 8.80
N VAL A 270 -4.20 10.52 7.51
CA VAL A 270 -5.42 10.78 6.73
C VAL A 270 -5.66 9.65 5.73
N LEU A 271 -6.89 9.14 5.70
CA LEU A 271 -7.41 8.28 4.63
C LEU A 271 -8.92 8.49 4.51
N ALA A 272 -9.40 8.98 3.36
CA ALA A 272 -10.82 9.11 3.08
C ALA A 272 -11.11 8.74 1.63
N VAL A 273 -12.25 8.07 1.38
CA VAL A 273 -12.64 7.63 0.04
C VAL A 273 -14.04 8.14 -0.29
N ARG A 274 -14.16 8.78 -1.46
CA ARG A 274 -15.43 9.10 -2.09
C ARG A 274 -15.64 8.21 -3.30
N LEU A 275 -16.87 7.77 -3.47
CA LEU A 275 -17.32 7.02 -4.63
C LEU A 275 -18.58 7.68 -5.16
N ASP A 276 -18.59 8.05 -6.44
CA ASP A 276 -19.68 8.78 -7.10
C ASP A 276 -20.17 10.01 -6.30
N GLY A 277 -19.22 10.79 -5.78
CA GLY A 277 -19.52 11.97 -4.98
C GLY A 277 -20.12 11.71 -3.59
N LYS A 278 -20.17 10.46 -3.12
CA LYS A 278 -20.53 10.13 -1.73
C LYS A 278 -19.28 9.74 -0.94
N LEU A 279 -19.09 10.30 0.26
CA LEU A 279 -18.08 9.81 1.20
C LEU A 279 -18.53 8.45 1.73
N VAL A 280 -17.72 7.41 1.50
CA VAL A 280 -18.04 6.01 1.85
C VAL A 280 -17.18 5.47 2.99
N ILE A 281 -16.05 6.12 3.29
CA ILE A 281 -15.22 5.83 4.45
C ILE A 281 -14.36 7.06 4.82
N ASP A 282 -14.29 7.35 6.12
CA ASP A 282 -13.33 8.23 6.78
C ASP A 282 -12.49 7.38 7.74
N ALA A 283 -11.33 6.93 7.25
CA ALA A 283 -10.41 6.03 7.92
C ALA A 283 -9.20 6.74 8.54
N CYS A 284 -9.33 8.05 8.83
CA CYS A 284 -8.26 8.83 9.44
C CYS A 284 -7.88 8.27 10.83
N TRP A 285 -6.63 8.47 11.23
CA TRP A 285 -6.13 8.10 12.54
C TRP A 285 -6.94 8.81 13.61
N PRO A 286 -7.34 8.10 14.68
CA PRO A 286 -8.04 8.70 15.80
C PRO A 286 -7.03 9.46 16.66
N SER A 287 -6.48 10.55 16.12
CA SER A 287 -5.57 11.44 16.84
C SER A 287 -6.35 12.58 17.52
N HIS A 288 -5.63 13.51 18.15
CA HIS A 288 -6.23 14.71 18.74
C HIS A 288 -7.00 15.57 17.72
N ILE A 289 -6.72 15.42 16.41
CA ILE A 289 -7.43 16.12 15.33
C ILE A 289 -8.90 15.70 15.17
N GLY A 290 -9.30 14.59 15.80
CA GLY A 290 -10.67 14.09 15.79
C GLY A 290 -11.16 13.69 14.39
N LYS A 291 -12.49 13.65 14.21
CA LYS A 291 -13.11 13.28 12.93
C LYS A 291 -13.04 14.44 11.93
N LEU A 292 -12.52 14.13 10.74
CA LEU A 292 -12.40 15.09 9.64
C LEU A 292 -13.68 15.19 8.78
N SER A 293 -14.68 14.34 9.05
CA SER A 293 -16.01 14.41 8.47
C SER A 293 -17.11 14.11 9.49
N SER A 294 -18.36 14.21 9.07
CA SER A 294 -19.52 13.73 9.83
C SER A 294 -19.89 12.28 9.51
N TRP A 295 -19.08 11.57 8.70
CA TRP A 295 -19.34 10.18 8.36
C TRP A 295 -18.99 9.28 9.53
N GLU A 296 -19.80 8.23 9.70
CA GLU A 296 -19.67 7.24 10.77
C GLU A 296 -19.90 5.86 10.18
N SER A 297 -19.10 4.89 10.62
CA SER A 297 -19.36 3.49 10.30
C SER A 297 -20.56 2.98 11.09
N ASP A 298 -21.40 2.16 10.44
CA ASP A 298 -22.51 1.44 11.06
C ASP A 298 -22.14 0.00 11.49
N ASP A 299 -20.89 -0.44 11.24
CA ASP A 299 -20.43 -1.80 11.57
C ASP A 299 -19.95 -1.90 13.03
N GLU A 300 -20.44 -2.92 13.75
CA GLU A 300 -20.08 -3.21 15.14
C GLU A 300 -18.59 -3.53 15.34
N ASN A 301 -17.89 -3.93 14.28
CA ASN A 301 -16.47 -4.26 14.29
C ASN A 301 -15.59 -3.08 13.88
N ASN A 302 -16.16 -1.90 13.64
CA ASN A 302 -15.41 -0.71 13.29
C ASN A 302 -14.31 -0.44 14.32
N ARG A 303 -13.07 -0.23 13.86
CA ARG A 303 -11.86 0.03 14.66
C ARG A 303 -11.48 -1.10 15.64
N ARG A 304 -12.07 -2.29 15.53
CA ARG A 304 -11.80 -3.44 16.40
C ARG A 304 -10.46 -4.13 16.12
N PHE A 305 -9.98 -4.06 14.88
CA PHE A 305 -8.91 -4.92 14.38
C PHE A 305 -7.70 -4.12 13.89
N SER A 306 -6.48 -4.46 14.30
CA SER A 306 -5.29 -3.78 13.77
C SER A 306 -4.95 -4.26 12.36
N ILE A 307 -4.53 -3.30 11.52
CA ILE A 307 -3.92 -3.52 10.20
C ILE A 307 -2.75 -2.54 10.02
N ASP A 308 -2.01 -2.21 11.07
CA ASP A 308 -0.90 -1.24 11.07
C ASP A 308 0.47 -1.88 10.73
N GLY A 309 0.53 -3.19 10.55
CA GLY A 309 1.75 -3.96 10.30
C GLY A 309 2.37 -4.55 11.56
N SER A 310 1.80 -4.32 12.74
CA SER A 310 2.26 -4.93 13.99
C SER A 310 1.97 -6.43 14.09
N GLY A 311 1.11 -6.97 13.22
CA GLY A 311 0.64 -8.36 13.31
C GLY A 311 -0.26 -8.62 14.52
N SER A 312 -0.70 -7.57 15.20
CA SER A 312 -1.62 -7.63 16.33
C SER A 312 -3.00 -8.12 15.88
N ASN A 313 -3.31 -9.38 16.20
CA ASN A 313 -4.67 -9.93 16.06
C ASN A 313 -5.55 -9.64 17.29
N ASN A 314 -5.06 -8.85 18.23
CA ASN A 314 -5.80 -8.55 19.44
C ASN A 314 -7.00 -7.66 19.07
N ALA A 315 -8.21 -8.18 19.30
CA ALA A 315 -9.33 -7.30 19.55
C ALA A 315 -8.91 -6.42 20.72
N MET A 316 -8.74 -5.13 20.45
CA MET A 316 -8.34 -4.17 21.47
C MET A 316 -9.40 -4.18 22.57
N GLY A 317 -9.09 -4.85 23.68
CA GLY A 317 -9.92 -5.08 24.87
C GLY A 317 -11.43 -4.85 24.71
N PHE A 318 -12.20 -5.92 24.52
CA PHE A 318 -13.64 -5.93 24.87
C PHE A 318 -13.78 -5.79 26.39
N GLY A 319 -13.67 -4.57 26.88
CA GLY A 319 -14.05 -4.19 28.22
C GLY A 319 -15.29 -3.31 28.15
N GLY A 320 -16.45 -3.88 27.75
CA GLY A 320 -17.80 -3.42 28.09
C GLY A 320 -18.16 -1.92 28.03
N GLY A 321 -17.35 -1.09 27.38
CA GLY A 321 -17.58 0.33 27.24
C GLY A 321 -18.35 0.56 25.95
N ARG A 322 -19.55 1.13 26.07
CA ARG A 322 -20.26 1.73 24.94
C ARG A 322 -19.29 2.57 24.10
N PRO A 323 -19.49 2.69 22.77
CA PRO A 323 -18.74 3.65 21.97
C PRO A 323 -18.70 4.97 22.74
N GLN A 324 -17.51 5.48 23.04
CA GLN A 324 -17.42 6.77 23.72
C GLN A 324 -17.92 7.82 22.74
N ASN A 325 -19.19 8.15 22.89
CA ASN A 325 -19.83 9.28 22.28
C ASN A 325 -19.05 10.53 22.70
N ASN A 326 -18.25 11.05 21.76
CA ASN A 326 -18.13 12.46 21.45
C ASN A 326 -18.22 13.44 22.64
N ARG A 327 -17.41 13.23 23.69
CA ARG A 327 -17.24 14.22 24.76
C ARG A 327 -15.77 14.36 25.12
N GLN A 328 -15.22 15.51 24.70
CA GLN A 328 -14.14 16.25 25.34
C GLN A 328 -12.93 15.44 25.77
N PHE A 329 -11.84 15.58 25.02
CA PHE A 329 -10.50 15.31 25.52
C PHE A 329 -9.94 16.57 26.20
N PRO A 330 -9.82 16.58 27.54
CA PRO A 330 -8.76 17.33 28.18
C PRO A 330 -7.80 16.37 28.88
N GLY A 331 -6.51 16.49 28.55
CA GLY A 331 -5.43 16.03 29.41
C GLY A 331 -5.06 14.55 29.28
N GLY A 332 -3.80 14.30 28.93
CA GLY A 332 -3.21 12.98 28.94
C GLY A 332 -3.23 12.32 30.32
N GLY A 333 -3.34 11.00 30.30
CA GLY A 333 -3.20 10.14 31.48
C GLY A 333 -3.41 8.69 31.06
N GLY A 334 -2.35 7.89 31.10
CA GLY A 334 -2.39 6.47 30.77
C GLY A 334 -3.41 5.71 31.64
N GLY A 335 -4.30 4.97 30.98
CA GLY A 335 -5.24 4.05 31.59
C GLY A 335 -5.83 3.18 30.49
N GLY A 336 -5.62 1.88 30.56
CA GLY A 336 -6.03 0.91 29.54
C GLY A 336 -7.53 0.99 29.23
N GLY A 337 -7.85 1.49 28.05
CA GLY A 337 -9.18 1.51 27.43
C GLY A 337 -8.98 1.30 25.93
N GLY A 338 -9.82 0.47 25.30
CA GLY A 338 -9.65 -0.04 23.93
C GLY A 338 -9.22 1.06 22.95
N SER A 339 -8.09 0.86 22.28
CA SER A 339 -7.59 1.83 21.32
C SER A 339 -8.48 1.86 20.09
N ASN A 340 -8.89 3.06 19.66
CA ASN A 340 -9.67 3.29 18.45
C ASN A 340 -8.83 3.15 17.15
N ASN A 341 -7.59 2.65 17.22
CA ASN A 341 -6.60 2.72 16.13
C ASN A 341 -6.73 1.58 15.12
N GLY A 342 -7.82 0.82 15.15
CA GLY A 342 -8.05 -0.30 14.23
C GLY A 342 -8.61 0.13 12.88
N MET A 343 -8.67 -0.85 11.98
CA MET A 343 -9.32 -0.81 10.67
C MET A 343 -10.72 -0.22 10.76
N VAL A 344 -10.97 0.82 9.99
CA VAL A 344 -12.28 1.42 9.78
C VAL A 344 -13.02 0.66 8.70
N ILE A 345 -14.32 0.45 8.91
CA ILE A 345 -15.19 -0.30 8.00
C ILE A 345 -16.17 0.66 7.34
N GLY A 346 -16.13 0.75 6.01
CA GLY A 346 -16.92 1.67 5.20
C GLY A 346 -18.35 1.23 4.94
N ASP A 347 -19.11 2.10 4.28
CA ASP A 347 -20.47 1.83 3.79
C ASP A 347 -20.48 0.73 2.72
N TRP A 348 -21.52 -0.10 2.73
CA TRP A 348 -21.85 -0.93 1.58
C TRP A 348 -22.30 -0.08 0.38
N VAL A 349 -21.72 -0.36 -0.78
CA VAL A 349 -22.05 0.25 -2.07
C VAL A 349 -22.33 -0.83 -3.10
N LYS A 350 -23.35 -0.61 -3.92
CA LYS A 350 -23.67 -1.52 -5.03
C LYS A 350 -22.88 -1.11 -6.26
N LEU A 351 -22.09 -2.03 -6.82
CA LEU A 351 -21.36 -1.86 -8.06
C LEU A 351 -21.87 -2.83 -9.13
N GLU A 352 -21.96 -2.34 -10.36
CA GLU A 352 -22.32 -3.14 -11.53
C GLU A 352 -21.03 -3.53 -12.26
N LYS A 353 -20.98 -4.79 -12.73
CA LYS A 353 -19.84 -5.30 -13.49
C LYS A 353 -19.51 -4.38 -14.67
N GLY A 354 -18.23 -4.03 -14.81
CA GLY A 354 -17.73 -3.28 -15.96
C GLY A 354 -18.18 -1.82 -16.05
N LYS A 355 -19.11 -1.38 -15.21
CA LYS A 355 -19.60 0.01 -15.20
C LYS A 355 -18.59 0.91 -14.48
N PRO A 356 -18.02 1.92 -15.17
CA PRO A 356 -17.12 2.87 -14.54
C PRO A 356 -17.86 3.71 -13.50
N VAL A 357 -17.23 3.90 -12.34
CA VAL A 357 -17.67 4.76 -11.25
C VAL A 357 -16.50 5.64 -10.83
N ASP A 358 -16.75 6.93 -10.65
CA ASP A 358 -15.74 7.87 -10.19
C ASP A 358 -15.35 7.56 -8.75
N ILE A 359 -14.04 7.55 -8.49
CA ILE A 359 -13.47 7.39 -7.16
C ILE A 359 -12.48 8.53 -6.89
N ASP A 360 -12.56 9.09 -5.70
CA ASP A 360 -11.54 9.97 -5.16
C ASP A 360 -11.02 9.41 -3.84
N ILE A 361 -9.70 9.44 -3.65
CA ILE A 361 -9.05 9.01 -2.42
C ILE A 361 -8.14 10.11 -1.93
N VAL A 362 -8.20 10.40 -0.64
CA VAL A 362 -7.33 11.38 0.00
C VAL A 362 -6.52 10.69 1.06
N ILE A 363 -5.22 10.94 1.04
CA ILE A 363 -4.28 10.56 2.09
C ILE A 363 -3.50 11.78 2.53
N GLY A 364 -2.87 11.73 3.70
CA GLY A 364 -2.10 12.87 4.20
C GLY A 364 -1.52 12.60 5.57
N GLU A 365 -0.66 13.52 6.00
CA GLU A 365 0.16 13.32 7.19
C GLU A 365 0.28 14.57 8.06
N ILE A 366 0.00 14.45 9.36
CA ILE A 366 0.05 15.52 10.37
C ILE A 366 0.42 14.98 11.77
N PRO A 367 1.59 15.30 12.34
CA PRO A 367 2.40 16.48 12.05
C PRO A 367 3.70 16.19 11.29
N GLY A 368 3.86 14.99 10.73
CA GLY A 368 5.12 14.47 10.21
C GLY A 368 5.68 13.37 11.11
N GLY A 369 6.53 12.51 10.52
CA GLY A 369 7.11 11.36 11.20
C GLY A 369 6.80 10.07 10.46
N GLU A 370 6.15 9.13 11.13
CA GLU A 370 5.70 7.88 10.50
C GLU A 370 4.36 8.10 9.82
N PHE A 371 4.22 7.57 8.59
CA PHE A 371 3.00 7.63 7.81
C PHE A 371 2.59 6.21 7.36
N LEU A 372 1.29 5.93 7.32
CA LEU A 372 0.74 4.76 6.63
C LEU A 372 -0.62 5.09 6.02
N ALA A 373 -0.98 4.42 4.94
CA ALA A 373 -2.35 4.41 4.45
C ALA A 373 -2.63 3.09 3.73
N ARG A 374 -3.68 2.39 4.15
CA ARG A 374 -4.00 1.05 3.66
C ARG A 374 -5.47 0.97 3.33
N LEU A 375 -5.77 0.64 2.09
CA LEU A 375 -7.12 0.50 1.58
C LEU A 375 -7.37 -0.95 1.13
N LEU A 376 -8.33 -1.58 1.78
CA LEU A 376 -8.80 -2.93 1.54
C LEU A 376 -10.23 -2.88 0.99
N ILE A 377 -10.68 -4.00 0.44
CA ILE A 377 -12.03 -4.14 -0.11
C ILE A 377 -12.69 -5.42 0.38
N GLU A 378 -13.96 -5.33 0.75
CA GLU A 378 -14.81 -6.47 1.10
C GLU A 378 -15.97 -6.55 0.11
N GLN A 379 -16.33 -7.76 -0.31
CA GLN A 379 -17.48 -8.07 -1.14
C GLN A 379 -18.45 -8.92 -0.33
N LYS A 380 -19.71 -8.49 -0.28
CA LYS A 380 -20.75 -9.15 0.49
C LYS A 380 -20.99 -10.56 -0.03
N GLY A 381 -21.05 -11.53 0.88
CA GLY A 381 -21.30 -12.93 0.57
C GLY A 381 -20.09 -13.71 0.03
N LYS A 382 -18.92 -13.09 -0.16
CA LYS A 382 -17.68 -13.81 -0.43
C LYS A 382 -17.10 -14.38 0.87
N THR A 383 -16.44 -15.53 0.75
CA THR A 383 -15.74 -16.18 1.86
C THR A 383 -14.28 -15.76 1.87
N TYR A 384 -13.80 -15.30 3.02
CA TYR A 384 -12.41 -14.89 3.23
C TYR A 384 -11.69 -15.84 4.18
N ARG A 385 -10.36 -15.93 4.07
CA ARG A 385 -9.54 -16.57 5.10
C ARG A 385 -9.77 -15.84 6.42
N MET A 386 -10.12 -16.57 7.46
CA MET A 386 -10.28 -16.02 8.80
C MET A 386 -8.99 -16.16 9.59
N VAL A 387 -8.66 -15.15 10.38
CA VAL A 387 -7.55 -15.16 11.34
C VAL A 387 -8.08 -14.81 12.74
N GLY A 388 -7.27 -15.08 13.76
CA GLY A 388 -7.63 -14.86 15.16
C GLY A 388 -8.67 -15.85 15.68
N SER A 389 -9.07 -15.68 16.94
CA SER A 389 -10.05 -16.52 17.63
C SER A 389 -10.96 -15.68 18.52
N GLY A 390 -12.15 -16.22 18.84
CA GLY A 390 -13.14 -15.54 19.69
C GLY A 390 -13.43 -14.12 19.21
N ALA A 391 -13.26 -13.15 20.11
CA ALA A 391 -13.48 -11.74 19.82
C ALA A 391 -12.44 -11.12 18.85
N GLY A 392 -11.29 -11.76 18.63
CA GLY A 392 -10.28 -11.31 17.65
C GLY A 392 -10.47 -11.92 16.27
N ARG A 393 -11.50 -12.77 16.07
CA ARG A 393 -11.74 -13.43 14.79
C ARG A 393 -12.18 -12.42 13.75
N ARG A 394 -11.48 -12.36 12.61
CA ARG A 394 -11.78 -11.44 11.50
C ARG A 394 -11.39 -12.02 10.14
N PRO A 395 -11.95 -11.50 9.04
CA PRO A 395 -11.47 -11.82 7.71
C PRO A 395 -10.12 -11.15 7.41
N VAL A 396 -9.30 -11.82 6.60
CA VAL A 396 -8.17 -11.23 5.88
C VAL A 396 -8.71 -10.70 4.56
N LEU A 397 -8.81 -9.38 4.46
CA LEU A 397 -9.40 -8.72 3.30
C LEU A 397 -8.34 -8.45 2.21
N PRO A 398 -8.73 -8.48 0.92
CA PRO A 398 -7.85 -8.11 -0.16
C PRO A 398 -7.53 -6.63 -0.17
N VAL A 399 -6.31 -6.30 -0.59
CA VAL A 399 -5.89 -4.93 -0.93
C VAL A 399 -6.73 -4.45 -2.13
N PHE A 400 -7.28 -3.24 -2.02
CA PHE A 400 -7.95 -2.60 -3.15
C PHE A 400 -6.93 -2.27 -4.24
N LYS A 401 -7.18 -2.73 -5.47
CA LYS A 401 -6.26 -2.57 -6.60
C LYS A 401 -7.00 -2.39 -7.92
N THR A 402 -6.45 -1.59 -8.81
CA THR A 402 -6.99 -1.36 -10.16
C THR A 402 -6.30 -2.17 -11.25
N VAL A 403 -5.18 -2.80 -10.94
CA VAL A 403 -4.52 -3.83 -11.77
C VAL A 403 -4.02 -4.96 -10.87
N GLU A 404 -3.59 -6.07 -11.46
CA GLU A 404 -2.86 -7.08 -10.70
C GLU A 404 -1.49 -6.55 -10.26
N ILE A 405 -1.11 -6.86 -9.03
CA ILE A 405 0.18 -6.47 -8.44
C ILE A 405 1.02 -7.75 -8.32
N ASP A 406 1.84 -7.99 -9.34
CA ASP A 406 2.69 -9.17 -9.46
C ASP A 406 4.20 -8.84 -9.44
N ASP A 407 4.56 -7.55 -9.52
CA ASP A 407 5.94 -7.08 -9.43
C ASP A 407 6.54 -7.39 -8.04
N PRO A 408 7.58 -8.25 -7.95
CA PRO A 408 8.15 -8.65 -6.67
C PRO A 408 8.79 -7.51 -5.87
N GLU A 409 9.37 -6.51 -6.54
CA GLU A 409 9.98 -5.37 -5.86
C GLU A 409 8.90 -4.47 -5.27
N MET A 410 7.80 -4.26 -5.98
CA MET A 410 6.65 -3.54 -5.45
C MET A 410 6.01 -4.29 -4.26
N ILE A 411 5.79 -5.60 -4.38
CA ILE A 411 5.26 -6.42 -3.27
C ILE A 411 6.16 -6.34 -2.03
N LYS A 412 7.48 -6.34 -2.23
CA LYS A 412 8.45 -6.18 -1.14
C LYS A 412 8.36 -4.81 -0.47
N LEU A 413 8.15 -3.74 -1.24
CA LEU A 413 7.96 -2.38 -0.70
C LEU A 413 6.69 -2.27 0.14
N MET A 414 5.61 -2.99 -0.20
CA MET A 414 4.35 -2.97 0.55
C MET A 414 4.47 -3.55 1.96
N LYS A 415 5.48 -4.40 2.24
CA LYS A 415 5.67 -5.07 3.54
C LYS A 415 4.38 -5.71 4.07
N LEU A 416 3.66 -6.42 3.20
CA LEU A 416 2.38 -7.02 3.55
C LEU A 416 2.55 -8.04 4.68
N ASN A 417 1.57 -8.04 5.59
CA ASN A 417 1.41 -9.09 6.58
C ASN A 417 0.23 -9.96 6.16
N ASP A 418 0.49 -11.24 5.88
CA ASP A 418 -0.53 -12.19 5.44
C ASP A 418 -1.69 -12.32 6.45
N ASN A 419 -1.42 -12.13 7.75
CA ASN A 419 -2.49 -12.17 8.74
C ASN A 419 -3.35 -10.90 8.73
N GLU A 420 -2.90 -9.81 8.12
CA GLU A 420 -3.63 -8.55 8.04
C GLU A 420 -4.44 -8.45 6.76
N MET A 421 -3.82 -8.74 5.61
CA MET A 421 -4.40 -8.57 4.28
C MET A 421 -3.81 -9.56 3.28
N THR A 422 -4.36 -9.57 2.07
CA THR A 422 -3.90 -10.40 0.95
C THR A 422 -3.91 -9.61 -0.35
N LEU A 423 -3.08 -10.01 -1.32
CA LEU A 423 -3.21 -9.53 -2.71
C LEU A 423 -4.22 -10.34 -3.51
N ASP A 424 -4.62 -11.52 -3.03
CA ASP A 424 -5.64 -12.35 -3.68
C ASP A 424 -7.03 -11.73 -3.53
N GLY A 425 -7.57 -11.18 -4.62
CA GLY A 425 -8.83 -10.45 -4.61
C GLY A 425 -9.14 -9.74 -5.92
N PRO A 426 -10.30 -9.08 -5.99
CA PRO A 426 -10.80 -8.44 -7.21
C PRO A 426 -9.93 -7.29 -7.71
N VAL A 427 -9.89 -7.12 -9.03
CA VAL A 427 -9.24 -6.01 -9.74
C VAL A 427 -10.29 -5.07 -10.28
N PHE A 428 -10.14 -3.77 -10.02
CA PHE A 428 -11.15 -2.74 -10.32
C PHE A 428 -10.82 -1.86 -11.54
N GLY A 429 -9.86 -2.27 -12.37
CA GLY A 429 -9.44 -1.48 -13.54
C GLY A 429 -10.53 -1.35 -14.60
N VAL A 430 -10.82 -0.12 -15.02
CA VAL A 430 -11.87 0.15 -16.02
C VAL A 430 -11.58 -0.53 -17.35
N LYS A 431 -10.36 -0.43 -17.89
CA LYS A 431 -10.03 -1.06 -19.17
C LYS A 431 -9.97 -2.59 -19.09
N ILE A 432 -9.77 -3.14 -17.89
CA ILE A 432 -9.74 -4.58 -17.65
C ILE A 432 -11.17 -5.13 -17.65
N ASN A 433 -12.09 -4.39 -17.03
CA ASN A 433 -13.47 -4.82 -16.83
C ASN A 433 -14.45 -4.23 -17.85
N ALA A 434 -14.01 -3.34 -18.73
CA ALA A 434 -14.78 -2.85 -19.86
C ALA A 434 -15.28 -4.06 -20.68
N GLU A 435 -16.57 -4.04 -21.02
CA GLU A 435 -17.18 -5.12 -21.79
C GLU A 435 -16.40 -5.37 -23.09
N LYS A 436 -16.07 -6.64 -23.35
CA LYS A 436 -15.65 -7.11 -24.68
C LYS A 436 -16.87 -7.35 -25.55
#